data_AF-A0A3A0B2T7-F1
#
_entry.id   AF-A0A3A0B2T7-F1
#
_cell.length_a   1.000
_cell.length_b   1.000
_cell.length_c   1.000
_cell.angle_alpha   90.00
_cell.angle_beta   90.00
_cell.angle_gamma   90.00
#
_symmetry.space_group_name_H-M   'P 1'
#
loop_
_entity.id
_entity.type
_entity.pdbx_description
1 polymer ?
#
loop_
_entity_poly.entity_id
_entity_poly.type
_entity_poly.pdbx_seq_one_letter_code
_entity_poly.pdbx_strand_id
1 'polypeptide(L)'
;MKAGNETQKDNIGWKFFRFIKYNKTFVVFLIVLISLVIYALFGQNGLVERISMQNEKVELEKKLREENERTDELHKEIEALQNSDKKLEEVAREKYGMTKEGEVIYRVEIDSNKNIPDE
;
A
#
# COMPACT_ATOMS: atom_id res chain seq x y z
N MET A 1 -25.58 39.30 -26.67
CA MET A 1 -25.50 38.10 -27.53
C MET A 1 -24.06 37.98 -28.01
N LYS A 2 -23.33 36.93 -27.59
CA LYS A 2 -21.88 36.74 -27.85
C LYS A 2 -21.69 36.00 -29.18
N ALA A 3 -21.01 36.62 -30.14
CA ALA A 3 -20.41 35.93 -31.28
C ALA A 3 -19.14 36.68 -31.66
N GLY A 4 -17.98 36.09 -31.36
CA GLY A 4 -16.69 36.75 -31.57
C GLY A 4 -15.53 35.93 -31.01
N ASN A 5 -15.47 34.65 -31.38
CA ASN A 5 -14.39 33.73 -31.02
C ASN A 5 -14.57 32.42 -31.81
N GLU A 6 -14.40 32.40 -33.14
CA GLU A 6 -14.39 31.11 -33.88
C GLU A 6 -13.39 31.03 -35.06
N THR A 7 -12.61 32.08 -35.38
CA THR A 7 -11.84 32.11 -36.65
C THR A 7 -10.31 32.13 -36.52
N GLN A 8 -9.71 31.71 -35.40
CA GLN A 8 -8.24 31.76 -35.22
C GLN A 8 -7.52 30.39 -35.29
N LYS A 9 -8.16 29.30 -35.73
CA LYS A 9 -7.61 27.94 -35.52
C LYS A 9 -7.20 27.15 -36.78
N ASP A 10 -7.45 27.65 -37.98
CA ASP A 10 -7.28 26.90 -39.24
C ASP A 10 -5.93 27.10 -39.94
N ASN A 11 -5.30 28.25 -39.76
CA ASN A 11 -4.08 28.64 -40.49
C ASN A 11 -2.75 28.20 -39.86
N ILE A 12 -2.79 27.62 -38.66
CA ILE A 12 -1.58 27.27 -37.91
C ILE A 12 -1.11 25.86 -38.31
N GLY A 13 -1.98 24.86 -38.27
CA GLY A 13 -1.61 23.46 -38.54
C GLY A 13 -1.04 23.23 -39.94
N TRP A 14 -1.60 23.88 -40.96
CA TRP A 14 -1.15 23.72 -42.35
C TRP A 14 0.21 24.38 -42.61
N LYS A 15 0.50 25.51 -41.95
CA LYS A 15 1.82 26.16 -41.99
C LYS A 15 2.90 25.28 -41.34
N PHE A 16 2.57 24.65 -40.21
CA PHE A 16 3.45 23.69 -39.55
C PHE A 16 3.74 22.46 -40.41
N PHE A 17 2.72 21.87 -41.03
CA PHE A 17 2.89 20.70 -41.89
C PHE A 17 3.73 21.00 -43.14
N ARG A 18 3.53 22.18 -43.76
CA ARG A 18 4.34 22.63 -44.89
C ARG A 18 5.80 22.84 -44.47
N PHE A 19 6.05 23.37 -43.27
CA PHE A 19 7.41 23.56 -42.75
C PHE A 19 8.14 22.23 -42.48
N ILE A 20 7.44 21.25 -41.88
CA ILE A 20 7.95 19.89 -41.63
C ILE A 20 8.32 19.19 -42.95
N LYS A 21 7.53 19.35 -44.01
CA LYS A 21 7.78 18.69 -45.30
C LYS A 21 9.03 19.22 -46.04
N TYR A 22 9.37 20.50 -45.89
CA TYR A 22 10.42 21.15 -46.70
C TYR A 22 11.85 20.98 -46.14
N ASN A 23 12.03 20.84 -44.83
CA ASN A 23 13.35 20.77 -44.19
C ASN A 23 13.61 19.42 -43.52
N LYS A 24 13.96 18.39 -44.32
CA LYS A 24 14.24 17.02 -43.83
C LYS A 24 15.28 16.99 -42.70
N THR A 25 16.34 17.79 -42.78
CA THR A 25 17.39 17.88 -41.74
C THR A 25 16.86 18.44 -40.42
N PHE A 26 15.96 19.42 -40.48
CA PHE A 26 15.36 20.02 -39.28
C PHE A 26 14.44 19.03 -38.58
N VAL A 27 13.67 18.25 -39.34
CA VAL A 27 12.80 17.20 -38.79
C VAL A 27 13.62 16.10 -38.14
N VAL A 28 14.70 15.64 -38.78
CA VAL A 28 15.61 14.64 -38.18
C VAL A 28 16.24 15.19 -36.90
N PHE A 29 16.71 16.44 -36.89
CA PHE A 29 17.25 17.07 -35.69
C PHE A 29 16.21 17.14 -34.55
N LEU A 30 14.98 17.53 -34.87
CA LEU A 30 13.89 17.60 -33.89
C LEU A 30 13.58 16.21 -33.29
N ILE A 31 13.55 15.17 -34.13
CA ILE A 31 13.32 13.79 -33.68
C ILE A 31 14.45 13.36 -32.75
N VAL A 32 15.72 13.57 -33.11
CA VAL A 32 16.86 13.23 -32.26
C VAL A 32 16.79 13.97 -30.93
N LEU A 33 16.47 15.26 -30.94
CA LEU A 33 16.34 16.07 -29.73
C LEU A 33 15.23 15.51 -28.81
N ILE A 34 14.06 15.20 -29.36
CA ILE A 34 12.95 14.60 -28.60
C ILE A 34 13.35 13.23 -28.04
N SER A 35 14.01 12.38 -28.83
CA SER A 35 14.51 11.09 -28.36
C SER A 35 15.52 11.24 -27.22
N LEU A 36 16.39 12.25 -27.27
CA LEU A 36 17.37 12.55 -26.21
C LEU A 36 16.67 13.01 -24.93
N VAL A 37 15.63 13.85 -25.04
CA VAL A 37 14.81 14.28 -23.89
C VAL A 37 14.06 13.10 -23.28
N ILE A 38 13.44 12.24 -24.10
CA ILE A 38 12.77 11.03 -23.62
C ILE A 38 13.80 10.11 -22.94
N TYR A 39 14.96 9.89 -23.54
CA TYR A 39 16.02 9.09 -22.93
C TYR A 39 16.56 9.72 -21.64
N ALA A 40 16.61 11.05 -21.51
CA ALA A 40 17.00 11.69 -20.27
C ALA A 40 15.93 11.56 -19.16
N LEU A 41 14.65 11.59 -19.54
CA LEU A 41 13.53 11.48 -18.61
C LEU A 41 13.23 10.03 -18.19
N PHE A 42 13.45 9.06 -19.08
CA PHE A 42 13.16 7.64 -18.90
C PHE A 42 14.42 6.76 -18.82
N GLY A 43 15.62 7.32 -19.00
CA GLY A 43 16.88 6.62 -18.86
C GLY A 43 17.21 6.34 -17.39
N GLN A 44 18.27 5.56 -17.16
CA GLN A 44 18.64 4.85 -15.93
C GLN A 44 18.72 5.68 -14.61
N ASN A 45 18.44 6.99 -14.63
CA ASN A 45 18.33 7.87 -13.45
C ASN A 45 17.30 9.00 -13.67
N GLY A 46 16.28 8.77 -14.49
CA GLY A 46 15.27 9.76 -14.84
C GLY A 46 14.44 10.24 -13.63
N LEU A 47 13.78 11.40 -13.77
CA LEU A 47 12.92 11.98 -12.73
C LEU A 47 11.86 11.01 -12.19
N VAL A 48 11.43 10.06 -13.03
CA VAL A 48 10.46 9.02 -12.68
C VAL A 48 11.00 8.08 -11.61
N GLU A 49 12.26 7.63 -11.75
CA GLU A 49 12.92 6.73 -10.81
C GLU A 49 13.08 7.39 -9.43
N ARG A 50 13.40 8.68 -9.41
CA ARG A 50 13.52 9.42 -8.15
C ARG A 50 12.17 9.59 -7.43
N ILE A 51 11.06 9.59 -8.16
CA ILE A 51 9.72 9.66 -7.58
C ILE A 51 9.28 8.28 -7.07
N SER A 52 9.53 7.21 -7.84
CA SER A 52 9.22 5.84 -7.40
C SER A 52 10.01 5.48 -6.14
N MET A 53 11.32 5.77 -6.10
CA MET A 53 12.17 5.51 -4.94
C MET A 53 11.73 6.29 -3.69
N GLN A 54 11.23 7.51 -3.84
CA GLN A 54 10.70 8.29 -2.71
C GLN A 54 9.40 7.67 -2.17
N ASN A 55 8.51 7.22 -3.04
CA ASN A 55 7.28 6.54 -2.63
C ASN A 55 7.57 5.22 -1.95
N GLU A 56 8.49 4.42 -2.50
CA GLU A 56 8.93 3.16 -1.91
C GLU A 56 9.55 3.38 -0.53
N LYS A 57 10.41 4.40 -0.37
CA LYS A 57 10.97 4.78 0.93
C LYS A 57 9.88 5.11 1.96
N VAL A 58 8.88 5.90 1.57
CA VAL A 58 7.76 6.26 2.46
C VAL A 58 6.95 5.02 2.85
N GLU A 59 6.74 4.09 1.93
CA GLU A 59 6.04 2.84 2.20
C GLU A 59 6.83 1.93 3.16
N LEU A 60 8.15 1.78 2.95
CA LEU A 60 9.01 1.03 3.85
C LEU A 60 9.06 1.65 5.24
N GLU A 61 9.16 2.98 5.35
CA GLU A 61 9.14 3.67 6.64
C GLU A 61 7.80 3.48 7.37
N LYS A 62 6.69 3.43 6.64
CA LYS A 62 5.37 3.13 7.21
C LYS A 62 5.32 1.69 7.75
N LYS A 63 5.76 0.72 6.95
CA LYS A 63 5.84 -0.69 7.39
C LYS A 63 6.72 -0.86 8.61
N LEU A 64 7.86 -0.18 8.64
CA LEU A 64 8.78 -0.21 9.78
C LEU A 64 8.12 0.33 11.06
N ARG A 65 7.37 1.44 10.96
CA ARG A 65 6.61 1.98 12.10
C ARG A 65 5.57 1.00 12.60
N GLU A 66 4.77 0.42 11.71
CA GLU A 66 3.74 -0.56 12.08
C GLU A 66 4.34 -1.80 12.75
N GLU A 67 5.45 -2.32 12.24
CA GLU A 67 6.12 -3.48 12.86
C GLU A 67 6.77 -3.15 14.22
N ASN A 68 7.32 -1.94 14.37
CA ASN A 68 7.84 -1.49 15.67
C ASN A 68 6.72 -1.34 16.70
N GLU A 69 5.57 -0.77 16.32
CA GLU A 69 4.41 -0.65 17.21
C GLU A 69 3.91 -2.03 17.66
N ARG A 70 3.81 -3.00 16.75
CA ARG A 70 3.46 -4.39 17.09
C ARG A 70 4.49 -5.03 18.01
N THR A 71 5.77 -4.79 17.76
CA THR A 71 6.85 -5.30 18.60
C THR A 71 6.74 -4.77 20.03
N ASP A 72 6.48 -3.47 20.19
CA ASP A 72 6.29 -2.84 21.49
C ASP A 72 5.04 -3.36 22.22
N GLU A 73 3.94 -3.59 21.49
CA GLU A 73 2.72 -4.19 22.05
C GLU A 73 2.96 -5.62 22.54
N LEU A 74 3.63 -6.44 21.73
CA LEU A 74 3.99 -7.80 22.10
C LEU A 74 4.93 -7.83 23.31
N HIS A 75 5.89 -6.90 23.39
CA HIS A 75 6.78 -6.79 24.54
C HIS A 75 6.00 -6.49 25.82
N LYS A 76 5.03 -5.57 25.76
CA LYS A 76 4.14 -5.27 26.89
C LYS A 76 3.27 -6.48 27.27
N GLU A 77 2.80 -7.26 26.30
CA GLU A 77 2.05 -8.49 26.57
C GLU A 77 2.95 -9.51 27.30
N ILE A 78 4.18 -9.70 26.83
CA ILE A 78 5.18 -10.58 27.47
C ILE A 78 5.46 -10.11 28.91
N GLU A 79 5.74 -8.83 29.13
CA GLU A 79 5.98 -8.29 30.46
C GLU A 79 4.75 -8.48 31.37
N ALA A 80 3.54 -8.26 30.86
CA ALA A 80 2.31 -8.43 31.62
C ALA A 80 2.07 -9.91 31.99
N LEU A 81 2.45 -10.84 31.11
CA LEU A 81 2.36 -12.28 31.37
C LEU A 81 3.44 -12.75 32.36
N GLN A 82 4.66 -12.24 32.26
CA GLN A 82 5.76 -12.61 33.15
C GLN A 82 5.56 -12.08 34.57
N ASN A 83 4.98 -10.90 34.73
CA ASN A 83 4.80 -10.27 36.03
C ASN A 83 3.49 -10.66 36.74
N SER A 84 2.64 -11.48 36.12
CA SER A 84 1.36 -11.88 36.72
C SER A 84 1.01 -13.34 36.39
N ASP A 85 1.19 -14.22 37.39
CA ASP A 85 0.78 -15.62 37.32
C ASP A 85 -0.70 -15.79 36.94
N LYS A 86 -1.56 -14.85 37.35
CA LYS A 86 -2.99 -14.86 37.05
C LYS A 86 -3.26 -14.63 35.56
N LYS A 87 -2.61 -13.64 34.93
CA LYS A 87 -2.73 -13.42 33.48
C LYS A 87 -2.14 -14.56 32.67
N LEU A 88 -1.04 -15.14 33.15
CA LEU A 88 -0.42 -16.30 32.50
C LEU A 88 -1.36 -17.51 32.54
N GLU A 89 -1.99 -17.78 33.68
CA GLU A 89 -2.97 -18.86 33.83
C GLU A 89 -4.22 -18.64 32.96
N GLU A 90 -4.73 -17.40 32.89
CA GLU A 90 -5.85 -17.01 32.03
C GLU A 90 -5.53 -17.27 30.56
N VAL A 91 -4.39 -16.79 30.06
CA VAL A 91 -3.98 -17.00 28.66
C VAL A 91 -3.68 -18.48 28.36
N ALA A 92 -3.08 -19.21 29.28
CA ALA A 92 -2.81 -20.63 29.12
C ALA A 92 -4.11 -21.44 28.98
N ARG A 93 -5.14 -21.11 29.77
CA ARG A 93 -6.47 -21.74 29.68
C ARG A 93 -7.25 -21.31 28.44
N GLU A 94 -7.28 -20.01 28.12
CA GLU A 94 -8.11 -19.48 27.03
C GLU A 94 -7.51 -19.71 25.64
N LYS A 95 -6.23 -19.37 25.44
CA LYS A 95 -5.59 -19.51 24.11
C LYS A 95 -5.13 -20.94 23.84
N TYR A 96 -4.70 -21.67 24.88
CA TYR A 96 -4.03 -22.96 24.71
C TYR A 96 -4.76 -24.15 25.35
N GLY A 97 -5.84 -23.92 26.11
CA GLY A 97 -6.59 -25.00 26.77
C GLY A 97 -5.79 -25.79 27.80
N MET A 98 -4.71 -25.20 28.34
CA MET A 98 -3.84 -25.86 29.31
C MET A 98 -4.49 -25.94 30.69
N THR A 99 -4.25 -27.03 31.41
CA THR A 99 -4.72 -27.28 32.78
C THR A 99 -3.55 -27.67 33.68
N LYS A 100 -3.63 -27.37 34.98
CA LYS A 100 -2.60 -27.82 35.93
C LYS A 100 -2.67 -29.32 36.14
N GLU A 101 -1.55 -29.90 36.55
CA GLU A 101 -1.44 -31.31 36.85
C GLU A 101 -2.41 -31.68 38.00
N GLY A 102 -3.33 -32.62 37.73
CA GLY A 102 -4.37 -33.03 38.69
C GLY A 102 -5.74 -32.35 38.52
N GLU A 103 -5.92 -31.43 37.56
CA GLU A 103 -7.23 -30.83 37.26
C GLU A 103 -8.09 -31.75 36.36
N VAL A 104 -9.41 -31.80 36.61
CA VAL A 104 -10.38 -32.61 35.86
C VAL A 104 -11.22 -31.71 34.96
N ILE A 105 -11.20 -31.97 33.64
CA ILE A 105 -11.97 -31.19 32.66
C ILE A 105 -13.44 -31.68 32.66
N TYR A 106 -14.36 -30.79 33.04
CA TYR A 106 -15.80 -31.01 32.85
C TYR A 106 -16.22 -30.45 31.49
N ARG A 107 -16.60 -31.33 30.56
CA ARG A 107 -17.21 -30.93 29.29
C ARG A 107 -18.72 -31.00 29.46
N VAL A 108 -19.39 -29.84 29.40
CA VAL A 108 -20.85 -29.78 29.44
C VAL A 108 -21.38 -30.10 28.05
N GLU A 109 -21.92 -31.30 27.87
CA GLU A 109 -22.69 -31.63 26.68
C GLU A 109 -24.10 -31.07 26.85
N ILE A 110 -24.37 -29.95 26.19
CA ILE A 110 -25.72 -29.38 26.15
C ILE A 110 -26.52 -30.20 25.13
N ASP A 111 -27.14 -31.27 25.62
CA ASP A 111 -27.98 -32.15 24.82
C ASP A 111 -29.23 -31.36 24.39
N SER A 112 -29.18 -30.82 23.16
CA SER A 112 -30.15 -29.84 22.65
C SER A 112 -31.56 -30.43 22.41
N ASN A 113 -31.74 -31.73 22.68
CA ASN A 113 -33.00 -32.46 22.54
C ASN A 113 -33.64 -32.83 23.90
N LYS A 114 -33.12 -32.34 25.02
CA LYS A 114 -33.78 -32.53 26.31
C LYS A 114 -34.83 -31.42 26.50
N ASN A 115 -36.11 -31.77 26.32
CA ASN A 115 -37.22 -30.94 26.80
C ASN A 115 -37.03 -30.72 28.31
N ILE A 116 -36.55 -29.54 28.68
CA ILE A 116 -36.51 -29.06 30.05
C ILE A 116 -37.97 -28.77 30.42
N PRO A 117 -38.59 -29.49 31.38
CA PRO A 117 -39.91 -29.11 31.85
C PRO A 117 -39.79 -27.75 32.54
N ASP A 118 -40.61 -26.79 32.12
CA ASP A 118 -40.72 -25.50 32.78
C ASP A 118 -41.15 -25.72 34.25
N GLU A 119 -40.33 -25.26 35.19
CA GLU A 119 -40.66 -25.14 36.62
C GLU A 119 -40.76 -23.66 37.00
#